data_AF-A0A2Z6IK92-F1
#
_entry.id   AF-A0A2Z6IK92-F1
#
_cell.length_a   1.000
_cell.length_b   1.000
_cell.length_c   1.000
_cell.angle_alpha   90.00
_cell.angle_beta   90.00
_cell.angle_gamma   90.00
#
_symmetry.space_group_name_H-M   'P 1'
#
loop_
_entity.id
_entity.type
_entity.pdbx_description
1 polymer ?
#
loop_
_entity_poly.entity_id
_entity_poly.type
_entity_poly.pdbx_seq_one_letter_code
_entity_poly.pdbx_strand_id
1 'polypeptide(L)'
;MAKRIWTLAIFLLAWAFVLPAQAALTVEITKNVASALPIAIPSFGPGIAGQPSVAEVVRNDLRHSGLFRVIDPAGYPADPALPAA
;
A
#
# COMPACT_ATOMS: atom_id res chain seq x y z
N MET A 1 36.42 57.73 9.41
CA MET A 1 36.64 56.31 9.05
C MET A 1 36.00 55.32 10.01
N ALA A 2 36.10 55.53 11.33
CA ALA A 2 35.56 54.61 12.36
C ALA A 2 34.09 54.18 12.16
N LYS A 3 33.19 55.11 11.77
CA LYS A 3 31.77 54.81 11.58
C LYS A 3 31.52 53.76 10.49
N ARG A 4 32.29 53.78 9.39
CA ARG A 4 32.19 52.81 8.28
C ARG A 4 32.70 51.42 8.69
N ILE A 5 33.74 51.39 9.51
CA ILE A 5 34.29 50.15 10.08
C ILE A 5 33.26 49.49 11.01
N TRP A 6 32.57 50.30 11.83
CA TRP A 6 31.48 49.81 12.68
C TRP A 6 30.30 49.28 11.86
N THR A 7 29.91 49.96 10.77
CA THR A 7 28.81 49.47 9.92
C THR A 7 29.16 48.13 9.26
N LEU A 8 30.40 47.98 8.78
CA LEU A 8 30.89 46.73 8.20
C LEU A 8 30.98 45.61 9.23
N ALA A 9 31.46 45.90 10.44
CA ALA A 9 31.53 44.92 11.52
C ALA A 9 30.13 44.42 11.93
N ILE A 10 29.15 45.32 12.00
CA ILE A 10 27.75 44.96 12.29
C ILE A 10 27.17 44.10 11.17
N PHE A 11 27.43 44.44 9.91
CA PHE A 11 26.98 43.65 8.76
C PHE A 11 27.57 42.24 8.76
N LEU A 12 28.86 42.12 9.03
CA LEU A 12 29.58 40.85 9.05
C LEU A 12 29.12 39.97 10.21
N LEU A 13 28.83 40.58 11.36
CA LEU A 13 28.22 39.91 12.50
C LEU A 13 26.83 39.40 12.16
N ALA A 14 25.96 40.23 11.56
CA ALA A 14 24.61 39.81 11.17
C ALA A 14 24.62 38.64 10.17
N TRP A 15 25.59 38.62 9.25
CA TRP A 15 25.72 37.54 8.28
C TRP A 15 26.12 36.20 8.91
N ALA A 16 26.90 36.24 10.00
CA ALA A 16 27.27 35.04 10.75
C ALA A 16 26.08 34.37 11.48
N PHE A 17 24.96 35.08 11.64
CA PHE A 17 23.74 34.55 12.29
C PHE A 17 22.67 34.04 11.30
N VAL A 18 22.97 33.96 10.00
CA VAL A 18 22.04 33.38 9.02
C VAL A 18 22.02 31.85 9.19
N LEU A 19 21.09 31.35 10.00
CA LEU A 19 20.82 29.92 10.14
C LEU A 19 20.01 29.41 8.94
N PRO A 20 20.34 28.24 8.38
CA PRO A 20 19.53 27.64 7.33
C PRO A 20 18.14 27.31 7.88
N ALA A 21 17.09 27.76 7.20
CA ALA A 21 15.73 27.35 7.51
C ALA A 21 15.60 25.84 7.25
N GLN A 22 15.56 25.05 8.31
CA GLN A 22 15.35 23.60 8.27
C GLN A 22 13.87 23.33 7.98
N ALA A 23 13.44 23.55 6.74
CA ALA A 23 12.13 23.10 6.27
C ALA A 23 12.20 21.57 6.10
N ALA A 24 11.91 20.84 7.19
CA ALA A 24 11.77 19.40 7.12
C ALA A 24 10.55 19.06 6.27
N LEU A 25 10.78 18.57 5.05
CA LEU A 25 9.72 18.04 4.21
C LEU A 25 9.22 16.73 4.83
N THR A 26 8.10 16.78 5.53
CA THR A 26 7.42 15.59 6.04
C THR A 26 6.63 14.94 4.91
N VAL A 27 7.19 13.87 4.34
CA VAL A 27 6.48 13.04 3.37
C VAL A 27 5.64 12.02 4.14
N GLU A 28 4.34 12.29 4.26
CA GLU A 28 3.37 11.33 4.80
C GLU A 28 2.85 10.43 3.67
N ILE A 29 3.29 9.17 3.64
CA ILE A 29 2.80 8.18 2.67
C ILE A 29 1.42 7.69 3.14
N THR A 30 0.36 8.42 2.78
CA THR A 30 -1.03 8.08 3.12
C THR A 30 -1.61 6.93 2.27
N LYS A 31 -0.89 6.47 1.25
CA LYS A 31 -1.39 5.46 0.30
C LYS A 31 -0.58 4.18 0.40
N ASN A 32 -1.14 3.24 1.17
CA ASN A 32 -0.76 1.84 1.13
C ASN A 32 -0.69 1.36 -0.32
N VAL A 33 0.38 0.64 -0.67
CA VAL A 33 0.46 -0.18 -1.89
C VAL A 33 -0.86 -0.94 -1.99
N ALA A 34 -1.54 -0.85 -3.14
CA ALA A 34 -2.84 -1.47 -3.36
C ALA A 34 -2.83 -2.93 -2.88
N SER A 35 -3.33 -3.16 -1.66
CA SER A 35 -3.32 -4.49 -1.07
C SER A 35 -4.36 -5.30 -1.83
N ALA A 36 -3.92 -6.39 -2.45
CA ALA A 36 -4.79 -7.27 -3.23
C ALA A 36 -6.11 -7.56 -2.48
N LEU A 37 -7.24 -7.35 -3.16
CA LEU A 37 -8.58 -7.40 -2.58
C LEU A 37 -8.90 -8.83 -2.13
N PRO A 38 -9.27 -9.07 -0.86
CA PRO A 38 -9.67 -10.40 -0.39
C PRO A 38 -10.92 -10.89 -1.11
N ILE A 39 -10.91 -12.13 -1.61
CA ILE A 39 -12.06 -12.75 -2.28
C ILE A 39 -12.14 -14.26 -2.01
N ALA A 40 -13.35 -14.77 -1.79
CA ALA A 40 -13.63 -16.19 -1.67
C ALA A 40 -14.30 -16.70 -2.95
N ILE A 41 -13.84 -17.84 -3.45
CA ILE A 41 -14.39 -18.49 -4.65
C ILE A 41 -14.81 -19.91 -4.24
N PRO A 42 -16.09 -20.13 -3.90
CA PRO A 42 -16.60 -21.43 -3.50
C PRO A 42 -16.59 -22.43 -4.67
N SER A 43 -16.91 -23.68 -4.38
CA SER A 43 -17.06 -24.71 -5.43
C SER A 43 -18.25 -24.37 -6.33
N PHE A 44 -18.13 -24.68 -7.62
CA PHE A 44 -19.23 -24.59 -8.58
C PHE A 44 -19.94 -25.96 -8.77
N GLY A 45 -19.60 -26.96 -7.96
CA GLY A 45 -20.14 -28.32 -8.03
C GLY A 45 -19.12 -29.37 -8.52
N PRO A 46 -19.55 -30.64 -8.68
CA PRO A 46 -18.71 -31.71 -9.16
C PRO A 46 -18.38 -31.46 -10.64
N GLY A 47 -17.15 -31.03 -10.92
CA GLY A 47 -16.66 -30.78 -12.27
C GLY A 47 -16.56 -32.06 -13.11
N ILE A 48 -15.93 -31.94 -14.28
CA ILE A 48 -15.69 -33.08 -15.16
C ILE A 48 -14.49 -33.88 -14.64
N ALA A 49 -14.63 -35.20 -14.51
CA ALA A 49 -13.54 -36.06 -14.07
C ALA A 49 -12.30 -35.91 -14.96
N GLY A 50 -11.13 -35.76 -14.34
CA GLY A 50 -9.86 -35.57 -15.04
C GLY A 50 -9.60 -34.14 -15.54
N GLN A 51 -10.49 -33.19 -15.25
CA GLN A 51 -10.28 -31.77 -15.55
C GLN A 51 -10.17 -30.96 -14.25
N PRO A 52 -9.41 -29.85 -14.24
CA PRO A 52 -9.41 -28.93 -13.11
C PRO A 52 -10.82 -28.38 -12.88
N SER A 53 -11.16 -28.16 -11.62
CA SER A 53 -12.46 -27.55 -11.30
C SER A 53 -12.52 -26.10 -11.80
N VAL A 54 -13.71 -25.64 -12.21
CA VAL A 54 -13.91 -24.22 -12.60
C VAL A 54 -13.44 -23.28 -11.49
N ALA A 55 -13.71 -23.64 -10.23
CA ALA A 55 -13.26 -22.87 -9.08
C ALA A 55 -11.73 -22.75 -9.02
N GLU A 56 -11.01 -23.82 -9.31
CA GLU A 56 -9.54 -23.84 -9.30
C GLU A 56 -8.95 -22.94 -10.39
N VAL A 57 -9.50 -23.00 -11.62
CA VAL A 57 -9.07 -22.13 -12.72
C VAL A 57 -9.27 -20.66 -12.35
N VAL A 58 -10.47 -20.30 -11.87
CA VAL A 58 -10.78 -18.92 -11.46
C VAL A 58 -9.87 -18.45 -10.31
N ARG A 59 -9.65 -19.29 -9.30
CA ARG A 59 -8.72 -18.96 -8.21
C ARG A 59 -7.30 -18.73 -8.72
N ASN A 60 -6.86 -19.52 -9.69
CA ASN A 60 -5.53 -19.38 -10.28
C ASN A 60 -5.38 -18.06 -11.03
N ASP A 61 -6.34 -17.72 -11.88
CA ASP A 61 -6.33 -16.48 -12.66
C ASP A 61 -6.34 -15.24 -11.76
N LEU A 62 -7.18 -15.24 -10.72
CA LEU A 62 -7.26 -14.15 -9.75
C LEU A 62 -5.96 -13.99 -8.96
N ARG A 63 -5.29 -15.08 -8.57
CA ARG A 63 -3.96 -15.03 -7.93
C ARG A 63 -2.90 -14.44 -8.84
N HIS A 64 -2.90 -14.82 -10.12
CA HIS A 64 -1.94 -14.31 -11.10
C HIS A 64 -2.18 -12.85 -11.50
N SER A 65 -3.41 -12.34 -11.34
CA SER A 65 -3.73 -10.93 -11.64
C SER A 65 -3.02 -9.93 -10.73
N GLY A 66 -2.62 -10.33 -9.52
CA GLY A 66 -2.08 -9.44 -8.49
C GLY A 66 -3.11 -8.47 -7.87
N LEU A 67 -4.34 -8.44 -8.39
CA LEU A 67 -5.42 -7.58 -7.90
C LEU A 67 -6.17 -8.19 -6.71
N PHE A 68 -6.12 -9.53 -6.56
CA PHE A 68 -6.91 -10.26 -5.56
C PHE A 68 -6.06 -11.16 -4.68
N ARG A 69 -6.47 -11.26 -3.40
CA ARG A 69 -5.99 -12.27 -2.45
C ARG A 69 -7.08 -13.32 -2.28
N VAL A 70 -6.92 -14.44 -2.99
CA VAL A 70 -7.85 -15.57 -2.89
C VAL A 70 -7.73 -16.21 -1.49
N ILE A 71 -8.84 -16.20 -0.76
CA ILE A 71 -8.98 -16.79 0.58
C ILE A 71 -8.97 -18.33 0.48
N ASP A 72 -8.35 -18.98 1.47
CA ASP A 72 -8.36 -20.44 1.60
C ASP A 72 -9.78 -20.97 1.83
N PRO A 73 -10.23 -22.01 1.09
CA PRO A 73 -11.54 -22.64 1.31
C PRO A 73 -11.85 -23.03 2.76
N ALA A 74 -10.85 -23.40 3.56
CA ALA A 74 -11.04 -23.72 4.97
C ALA A 74 -11.46 -22.51 5.82
N GLY A 75 -11.24 -21.29 5.33
CA GLY A 75 -11.63 -20.04 5.98
C GLY A 75 -12.96 -19.47 5.47
N TYR A 76 -13.73 -20.20 4.65
CA TYR A 76 -14.99 -19.69 4.13
C TYR A 76 -16.05 -19.66 5.23
N PRO A 77 -16.81 -18.56 5.37
CA PRO A 77 -17.83 -18.45 6.41
C PRO A 77 -19.01 -19.40 6.17
N ALA A 78 -19.31 -19.71 4.91
CA ALA A 78 -20.29 -20.69 4.49
C ALA A 78 -20.00 -21.13 3.05
N ASP A 79 -20.37 -22.36 2.69
CA ASP A 79 -20.44 -22.79 1.30
C ASP A 79 -21.88 -22.59 0.79
N PRO A 80 -22.12 -21.69 -0.19
CA PRO A 80 -23.45 -21.47 -0.75
C PRO A 80 -24.08 -22.71 -1.38
N ALA A 81 -23.28 -23.71 -1.76
CA ALA A 81 -23.78 -24.96 -2.33
C ALA A 81 -24.39 -25.89 -1.27
N LEU A 82 -24.07 -25.66 0.01
CA LEU A 82 -24.63 -26.41 1.13
C LEU A 82 -25.80 -25.61 1.73
N PRO A 83 -26.93 -26.26 2.09
CA PRO A 83 -28.00 -25.57 2.80
C PRO A 83 -27.47 -25.00 4.12
N ALA A 84 -27.92 -23.79 4.48
CA ALA A 84 -27.65 -23.22 5.79
C ALA A 84 -28.18 -24.20 6.85
N ALA A 85 -27.29 -24.66 7.72
CA ALA A 85 -27.63 -25.52 8.86
C ALA A 85 -28.52 -24.78 9.87
#